data_AF-A0A7C3E1G5-F1
#
_entry.id   AF-A0A7C3E1G5-F1
#
_cell.length_a   1.000
_cell.length_b   1.000
_cell.length_c   1.000
_cell.angle_alpha   90.00
_cell.angle_beta   90.00
_cell.angle_gamma   90.00
#
_symmetry.space_group_name_H-M   'P 1'
#
loop_
_entity.id
_entity.type
_entity.pdbx_description
1 polymer ?
#
loop_
_entity_poly.entity_id
_entity_poly.type
_entity_poly.pdbx_seq_one_letter_code
_entity_poly.pdbx_strand_id
1 'polypeptide(L)'
;MVVFGIIAAFAVFCLVVNWWTHGLVSGTEAAILIAVFGGLAVGVFAADGVWARAGALAVLVVLCFWMVQKHLKDTAKRYYLDKIRVYEAAIQADPRNFAARSALASAYYAIGDLDTAISALEIALSISPKLIKEQKLLLQWQRERSLRDNPTIVCKVCRTQNVWGETLCYTCRQPIAYPDRAAWINRISVCIRNRYVLMSLLVMLISAAALFLLPVYQAAAFIMCCLLAAIGWIILISSGEN
;
A
#
# COMPACT_ATOMS: atom_id res chain seq x y z
N MET A 1 9.64 17.80 -32.11
CA MET A 1 9.58 17.02 -30.84
C MET A 1 8.17 17.00 -30.26
N VAL A 2 7.44 18.11 -30.26
CA VAL A 2 6.03 18.21 -29.78
C VAL A 2 5.08 17.16 -30.39
N VAL A 3 5.23 16.82 -31.68
CA VAL A 3 4.43 15.78 -32.35
C VAL A 3 4.48 14.43 -31.61
N PHE A 4 5.64 14.04 -31.09
CA PHE A 4 5.76 12.81 -30.30
C PHE A 4 5.01 12.89 -28.96
N GLY A 5 4.98 14.07 -28.33
CA GLY A 5 4.19 14.32 -27.13
C GLY A 5 2.69 14.24 -27.38
N ILE A 6 2.22 14.73 -28.55
CA ILE A 6 0.81 14.62 -28.95
C ILE A 6 0.42 13.16 -29.20
N ILE A 7 1.27 12.39 -29.89
CA ILE A 7 1.04 10.94 -30.11
C ILE A 7 0.98 10.19 -28.76
N ALA A 8 1.90 10.49 -27.84
CA ALA A 8 1.90 9.90 -26.50
C ALA A 8 0.64 10.28 -25.70
N ALA A 9 0.22 11.54 -25.74
CA ALA A 9 -1.02 11.99 -25.10
C ALA A 9 -2.27 11.32 -25.69
N PHE A 10 -2.29 11.07 -27.00
CA PHE A 10 -3.37 10.33 -27.66
C PHE A 10 -3.40 8.85 -27.23
N ALA A 11 -2.24 8.20 -27.08
CA ALA A 11 -2.19 6.83 -26.56
C ALA A 11 -2.71 6.74 -25.11
N VAL A 12 -2.35 7.71 -24.26
CA VAL A 12 -2.90 7.84 -22.90
C VAL A 12 -4.42 8.03 -22.95
N PHE A 13 -4.92 8.89 -23.84
CA PHE A 13 -6.36 9.09 -24.02
C PHE A 13 -7.09 7.79 -24.36
N CYS A 14 -6.62 7.04 -25.35
CA CYS A 14 -7.22 5.77 -25.73
C CYS A 14 -7.24 4.75 -24.59
N LEU A 15 -6.15 4.64 -23.82
CA LEU A 15 -6.07 3.76 -22.66
C LEU A 15 -7.08 4.14 -21.57
N VAL A 16 -7.17 5.43 -21.23
CA VAL A 16 -8.09 5.91 -20.18
C VAL A 16 -9.55 5.74 -20.60
N VAL A 17 -9.88 6.00 -21.87
CA VAL A 17 -11.23 5.78 -22.41
C VAL A 17 -11.60 4.29 -22.35
N ASN A 18 -10.68 3.39 -22.69
CA ASN A 18 -10.91 1.95 -22.56
C ASN A 18 -11.21 1.53 -21.11
N TRP A 19 -10.54 2.14 -20.13
CA TRP A 19 -10.86 1.89 -18.73
C TRP A 19 -12.21 2.43 -18.30
N TRP A 20 -12.59 3.61 -18.79
CA TRP A 20 -13.90 4.19 -18.54
C TRP A 20 -15.03 3.31 -19.11
N THR A 21 -14.89 2.81 -20.34
CA THR A 21 -15.90 1.94 -20.97
C THR A 21 -16.08 0.61 -20.23
N HIS A 22 -15.04 0.10 -19.57
CA HIS A 22 -15.11 -1.09 -18.72
C HIS A 22 -15.54 -0.81 -17.27
N GLY A 23 -15.92 0.43 -16.93
CA GLY A 23 -16.34 0.82 -15.58
C GLY A 23 -15.22 0.70 -14.54
N LEU A 24 -13.95 0.82 -14.98
CA LEU A 24 -12.79 0.78 -14.10
C LEU A 24 -12.51 2.15 -13.47
N VAL A 25 -12.88 3.23 -14.17
CA VAL A 25 -12.65 4.61 -13.76
C VAL A 25 -13.94 5.41 -13.99
N SER A 26 -14.30 6.32 -13.08
CA SER A 26 -15.46 7.20 -13.26
C SER A 26 -15.21 8.25 -14.35
N GLY A 27 -16.27 8.85 -14.90
CA GLY A 27 -16.12 9.87 -15.97
C GLY A 27 -15.30 11.09 -15.53
N THR A 28 -15.45 11.53 -14.28
CA THR A 28 -14.66 12.63 -13.70
C THR A 28 -13.20 12.25 -13.50
N GLU A 29 -12.91 11.04 -13.00
CA GLU A 29 -11.55 10.54 -12.89
C GLU A 29 -10.89 10.38 -14.26
N ALA A 30 -11.61 9.87 -15.28
CA ALA A 30 -11.09 9.73 -16.63
C ALA A 30 -10.68 11.09 -17.23
N ALA A 31 -11.50 12.13 -17.05
CA ALA A 31 -11.19 13.48 -17.50
C ALA A 31 -9.92 14.05 -16.82
N ILE A 32 -9.77 13.85 -15.50
CA ILE A 32 -8.58 14.27 -14.76
C ILE A 32 -7.34 13.53 -15.26
N LEU A 33 -7.44 12.22 -15.47
CA LEU A 33 -6.32 11.40 -15.96
C LEU A 33 -5.87 11.83 -17.35
N ILE A 34 -6.81 12.06 -18.27
CA ILE A 34 -6.50 12.53 -19.63
C ILE A 34 -5.80 13.89 -19.58
N ALA A 35 -6.33 14.84 -18.79
CA ALA A 35 -5.76 16.17 -18.68
C ALA A 35 -4.34 16.16 -18.07
N VAL A 36 -4.15 15.44 -16.96
CA VAL A 36 -2.88 15.39 -16.23
C VAL A 36 -1.82 14.62 -17.02
N PHE A 37 -2.11 13.40 -17.48
CA PHE A 37 -1.12 12.58 -18.18
C PHE A 37 -0.90 13.03 -19.62
N GLY A 38 -1.94 13.51 -20.30
CA GLY A 38 -1.81 14.11 -21.63
C GLY A 38 -0.98 15.39 -21.58
N GLY A 39 -1.23 16.27 -20.61
CA GLY A 39 -0.44 17.49 -20.39
C GLY A 39 1.02 17.21 -20.06
N LEU A 40 1.29 16.24 -19.19
CA LEU A 40 2.67 15.83 -18.86
C LEU A 40 3.38 15.17 -20.06
N ALA A 41 2.68 14.33 -20.83
CA ALA A 41 3.24 13.72 -22.03
C ALA A 41 3.64 14.78 -23.06
N VAL A 42 2.80 15.78 -23.31
CA VAL A 42 3.16 16.91 -24.18
C VAL A 42 4.30 17.74 -23.58
N GLY A 43 4.25 18.02 -22.28
CA GLY A 43 5.26 18.79 -21.55
C GLY A 43 6.67 18.19 -21.61
N VAL A 44 6.80 16.86 -21.54
CA VAL A 44 8.08 16.15 -21.68
C VAL A 44 8.77 16.44 -23.02
N PHE A 45 8.01 16.61 -24.11
CA PHE A 45 8.56 16.83 -25.45
C PHE A 45 8.56 18.29 -25.89
N ALA A 46 7.78 19.15 -25.22
CA ALA A 46 7.69 20.57 -25.50
C ALA A 46 8.65 21.42 -24.65
N ALA A 47 9.17 20.91 -23.54
CA ALA A 47 10.04 21.68 -22.66
C ALA A 47 11.43 21.92 -23.27
N ASP A 48 11.89 23.17 -23.17
CA ASP A 48 13.25 23.56 -23.51
C ASP A 48 14.13 23.43 -22.27
N GLY A 49 15.09 22.50 -22.34
CA GLY A 49 15.98 22.19 -21.23
C GLY A 49 15.80 20.77 -20.70
N VAL A 50 16.92 20.07 -20.57
CA VAL A 50 16.97 18.66 -20.14
C VAL A 50 16.31 18.46 -18.77
N TRP A 51 16.43 19.43 -17.85
CA TRP A 51 15.86 19.38 -16.52
C TRP A 51 14.33 19.49 -16.49
N ALA A 52 13.75 20.33 -17.35
CA ALA A 52 12.30 20.45 -17.45
C ALA A 52 11.68 19.17 -18.05
N ARG A 53 12.36 18.52 -19.01
CA ARG A 53 11.96 17.21 -19.54
C ARG A 53 12.10 16.10 -18.50
N ALA A 54 13.22 16.05 -17.78
CA ALA A 54 13.47 15.06 -16.74
C ALA A 54 12.46 15.18 -15.59
N GLY A 55 12.14 16.39 -15.15
CA GLY A 55 11.12 16.64 -14.13
C GLY A 55 9.73 16.17 -14.56
N ALA A 56 9.30 16.54 -15.77
CA ALA A 56 8.01 16.11 -16.31
C ALA A 56 7.92 14.58 -16.46
N LEU A 57 9.01 13.92 -16.88
CA LEU A 57 9.08 12.47 -16.99
C LEU A 57 9.01 11.79 -15.62
N ALA A 58 9.72 12.31 -14.62
CA ALA A 58 9.70 11.76 -13.27
C ALA A 58 8.29 11.83 -12.64
N VAL A 59 7.59 12.96 -12.80
CA VAL A 59 6.21 13.11 -12.33
C VAL A 59 5.28 12.13 -13.05
N LEU A 60 5.42 11.98 -14.38
CA LEU A 60 4.62 11.03 -15.16
C LEU A 60 4.85 9.57 -14.71
N VAL A 61 6.10 9.18 -14.43
CA VAL A 61 6.43 7.83 -13.94
C VAL A 61 5.84 7.57 -12.55
N VAL A 62 5.95 8.52 -11.63
CA VAL A 62 5.40 8.39 -10.26
C VAL A 62 3.87 8.27 -10.31
N LEU A 63 3.20 9.11 -11.10
CA LEU A 63 1.75 9.06 -11.24
C LEU A 63 1.30 7.76 -11.92
N CYS A 64 2.02 7.28 -12.94
CA CYS A 64 1.71 6.01 -13.61
C CYS A 64 1.88 4.83 -12.65
N PHE A 65 2.97 4.80 -11.88
CA PHE A 65 3.20 3.77 -10.86
C PHE A 65 2.10 3.78 -9.78
N TRP A 66 1.76 4.95 -9.23
CA TRP A 66 0.69 5.09 -8.25
C TRP A 66 -0.64 4.58 -8.79
N MET A 67 -0.97 4.91 -10.05
CA MET A 67 -2.18 4.47 -10.70
C MET A 67 -2.23 2.95 -10.90
N VAL A 68 -1.15 2.34 -11.39
CA VAL A 68 -1.05 0.88 -11.55
C VAL A 68 -1.26 0.19 -10.20
N GLN A 69 -0.64 0.69 -9.12
CA GLN A 69 -0.82 0.14 -7.78
C GLN A 69 -2.26 0.28 -7.28
N LYS A 70 -2.91 1.45 -7.49
CA LYS A 70 -4.32 1.66 -7.15
C LYS A 70 -5.22 0.69 -7.91
N HIS A 71 -5.06 0.61 -9.23
CA HIS A 71 -5.85 -0.26 -10.10
C HIS A 71 -5.69 -1.74 -9.74
N LEU A 72 -4.47 -2.20 -9.43
CA LEU A 72 -4.22 -3.58 -8.98
C LEU A 72 -4.95 -3.90 -7.66
N LYS A 73 -5.01 -2.95 -6.72
CA LYS A 73 -5.76 -3.13 -5.46
C LYS A 73 -7.26 -3.18 -5.71
N ASP A 74 -7.79 -2.29 -6.54
CA ASP A 74 -9.23 -2.22 -6.82
C ASP A 74 -9.71 -3.46 -7.59
N THR A 75 -8.94 -3.92 -8.57
CA THR A 75 -9.24 -5.16 -9.32
C THR A 75 -9.15 -6.39 -8.42
N ALA A 76 -8.14 -6.48 -7.56
CA ALA A 76 -8.06 -7.57 -6.57
C ALA A 76 -9.27 -7.56 -5.63
N LYS A 77 -9.68 -6.39 -5.13
CA LYS A 77 -10.86 -6.26 -4.27
C LYS A 77 -12.13 -6.71 -5.00
N ARG A 78 -12.35 -6.27 -6.25
CA ARG A 78 -13.49 -6.71 -7.07
C ARG A 78 -13.48 -8.24 -7.26
N TYR A 79 -12.32 -8.82 -7.57
CA TYR A 79 -12.18 -10.27 -7.72
C TYR A 79 -12.60 -11.03 -6.45
N TYR A 80 -12.15 -10.60 -5.27
CA TYR A 80 -12.55 -11.25 -4.02
C TYR A 80 -14.02 -11.04 -3.67
N LEU A 81 -14.61 -9.88 -3.99
CA LEU A 81 -16.05 -9.64 -3.82
C LEU A 81 -16.90 -10.57 -4.69
N ASP A 82 -16.49 -10.80 -5.94
CA ASP A 82 -17.18 -11.76 -6.81
C ASP A 82 -17.01 -13.19 -6.29
N LYS A 83 -15.84 -13.55 -5.76
CA LYS A 83 -15.62 -14.86 -5.13
C LYS A 83 -16.47 -15.05 -3.88
N ILE A 84 -16.62 -14.02 -3.05
CA ILE A 84 -17.51 -14.04 -1.87
C ILE A 84 -18.93 -14.42 -2.29
N ARG A 85 -19.49 -13.77 -3.32
CA ARG A 85 -20.84 -14.08 -3.83
C ARG A 85 -20.97 -15.53 -4.28
N VAL A 86 -19.98 -16.06 -4.99
CA VAL A 86 -19.98 -17.46 -5.46
C VAL A 86 -19.91 -18.43 -4.27
N TYR A 87 -19.06 -18.15 -3.27
CA TYR A 87 -18.96 -19.01 -2.09
C TYR A 87 -20.20 -18.93 -1.21
N GLU A 88 -20.82 -17.76 -1.06
CA GLU A 88 -22.11 -17.61 -0.37
C GLU A 88 -23.20 -18.45 -1.05
N ALA A 89 -23.31 -18.41 -2.38
CA ALA A 89 -24.24 -19.26 -3.13
C ALA A 89 -23.93 -20.77 -2.94
N ALA A 90 -22.64 -21.15 -2.93
CA ALA A 90 -22.24 -22.53 -2.66
C ALA A 90 -22.61 -22.98 -1.24
N ILE A 91 -22.52 -22.09 -0.24
CA ILE A 91 -22.91 -22.36 1.14
C ILE A 91 -24.43 -22.43 1.30
N GLN A 92 -25.19 -21.65 0.51
CA GLN A 92 -26.64 -21.76 0.46
C GLN A 92 -27.07 -23.11 -0.13
N ALA A 93 -26.39 -23.59 -1.16
CA ALA A 93 -26.67 -24.89 -1.78
C ALA A 93 -26.25 -26.07 -0.88
N ASP A 94 -25.08 -25.98 -0.24
CA ASP A 94 -24.61 -26.95 0.75
C ASP A 94 -24.15 -26.24 2.03
N PRO A 95 -25.04 -26.14 3.04
CA PRO A 95 -24.71 -25.54 4.33
C PRO A 95 -23.69 -26.33 5.14
N ARG A 96 -23.14 -27.45 4.69
CA ARG A 96 -22.03 -28.17 5.33
C ARG A 96 -20.77 -28.19 4.47
N ASN A 97 -20.73 -27.43 3.37
CA ASN A 97 -19.55 -27.33 2.53
C ASN A 97 -18.41 -26.60 3.26
N PHE A 98 -17.48 -27.40 3.80
CA PHE A 98 -16.29 -26.89 4.49
C PHE A 98 -15.41 -26.05 3.57
N ALA A 99 -15.14 -26.54 2.35
CA ALA A 99 -14.22 -25.90 1.43
C ALA A 99 -14.72 -24.51 1.00
N ALA A 100 -16.02 -24.38 0.72
CA ALA A 100 -16.64 -23.10 0.41
C ALA A 100 -16.54 -22.10 1.57
N ARG A 101 -16.75 -22.54 2.82
CA ARG A 101 -16.59 -21.67 4.01
C ARG A 101 -15.14 -21.25 4.27
N SER A 102 -14.19 -22.17 4.17
CA SER A 102 -12.76 -21.87 4.33
C SER A 102 -12.30 -20.88 3.24
N ALA A 103 -12.78 -21.05 2.01
CA ALA A 103 -12.51 -20.15 0.91
C ALA A 103 -13.18 -18.77 1.07
N LEU A 104 -14.41 -18.72 1.60
CA LEU A 104 -15.11 -17.50 1.96
C LEU A 104 -14.34 -16.70 3.02
N ALA A 105 -13.91 -17.36 4.10
CA ALA A 105 -13.08 -16.76 5.15
C ALA A 105 -11.78 -16.15 4.59
N SER A 106 -11.10 -16.88 3.70
CA SER A 106 -9.90 -16.39 3.03
C SER A 106 -10.17 -15.19 2.12
N ALA A 107 -11.32 -15.15 1.45
CA ALA A 107 -11.71 -14.02 0.62
C ALA A 107 -12.03 -12.77 1.45
N TYR A 108 -12.69 -12.92 2.60
CA TYR A 108 -12.91 -11.83 3.56
C TYR A 108 -11.58 -11.29 4.12
N TYR A 109 -10.65 -12.17 4.48
CA TYR A 109 -9.31 -11.77 4.91
C TYR A 109 -8.58 -10.96 3.82
N ALA A 110 -8.69 -11.40 2.55
CA ALA A 110 -8.03 -10.75 1.43
C ALA A 110 -8.57 -9.34 1.11
N ILE A 111 -9.83 -9.04 1.43
CA ILE A 111 -10.39 -7.68 1.31
C ILE A 111 -10.14 -6.81 2.56
N GLY A 112 -9.49 -7.37 3.58
CA GLY A 112 -9.13 -6.68 4.83
C GLY A 112 -10.18 -6.79 5.94
N ASP A 113 -11.23 -7.59 5.77
CA ASP A 113 -12.26 -7.81 6.77
C ASP A 113 -11.88 -9.00 7.67
N LEU A 114 -10.99 -8.73 8.64
CA LEU A 114 -10.43 -9.74 9.54
C LEU A 114 -11.48 -10.36 10.46
N ASP A 115 -12.44 -9.58 10.94
CA ASP A 115 -13.43 -10.05 11.91
C ASP A 115 -14.43 -11.02 11.28
N THR A 116 -14.90 -10.73 10.07
CA THR A 116 -15.75 -11.67 9.32
C THR A 116 -14.97 -12.89 8.82
N ALA A 117 -13.68 -12.74 8.49
CA ALA A 117 -12.83 -13.87 8.13
C ALA A 117 -12.70 -14.87 9.29
N ILE A 118 -12.47 -14.38 10.51
CA ILE A 118 -12.38 -15.22 11.71
C ILE A 118 -13.69 -15.96 11.96
N SER A 119 -14.83 -15.25 11.93
CA SER A 119 -16.14 -15.88 12.19
C SER A 119 -16.48 -16.95 11.15
N ALA A 120 -16.21 -16.70 9.87
CA ALA A 120 -16.41 -17.68 8.80
C ALA A 120 -15.52 -18.93 8.98
N LEU A 121 -14.27 -18.74 9.43
CA LEU A 121 -13.33 -19.84 9.66
C LEU A 121 -13.67 -20.66 10.91
N GLU A 122 -14.18 -20.04 11.96
CA GLU A 122 -14.71 -20.71 13.16
C GLU A 122 -15.91 -21.60 12.79
N ILE A 123 -16.82 -21.10 11.95
CA ILE A 123 -17.93 -21.91 11.44
C ILE A 123 -17.40 -23.08 10.59
N ALA A 124 -16.41 -22.85 9.73
CA ALA A 124 -15.79 -23.94 8.95
C ALA A 124 -15.21 -25.04 9.86
N LEU A 125 -14.45 -24.66 10.88
CA LEU A 125 -13.84 -25.59 11.83
C LEU A 125 -14.86 -26.31 12.71
N SER A 126 -16.04 -25.72 12.98
CA SER A 126 -17.12 -26.44 13.68
C SER A 126 -17.70 -27.60 12.85
N ILE A 127 -17.64 -27.50 11.52
CA ILE A 127 -18.08 -28.57 10.60
C ILE A 127 -17.00 -29.65 10.45
N SER A 128 -15.73 -29.24 10.30
CA SER A 128 -14.59 -30.15 10.19
C SER A 128 -13.46 -29.75 11.13
N PRO A 129 -13.45 -30.27 12.37
CA PRO A 129 -12.56 -29.78 13.43
C PRO A 129 -11.12 -30.25 13.32
N LYS A 130 -10.78 -31.19 12.42
CA LYS A 130 -9.46 -31.86 12.38
C LYS A 130 -8.49 -31.31 11.31
N LEU A 131 -8.71 -30.10 10.84
CA LEU A 131 -7.90 -29.50 9.78
C LEU A 131 -6.81 -28.58 10.35
N ILE A 132 -5.59 -29.11 10.41
CA ILE A 132 -4.41 -28.44 10.99
C ILE A 132 -4.13 -27.09 10.32
N LYS A 133 -4.36 -26.98 9.01
CA LYS A 133 -4.10 -25.74 8.25
C LYS A 133 -5.04 -24.63 8.69
N GLU A 134 -6.33 -24.89 8.75
CA GLU A 134 -7.35 -23.92 9.14
C GLU A 134 -7.28 -23.56 10.61
N GLN A 135 -6.93 -24.50 11.49
CA GLN A 135 -6.64 -24.19 12.90
C GLN A 135 -5.46 -23.22 13.05
N LYS A 136 -4.38 -23.42 12.28
CA LYS A 136 -3.24 -22.51 12.27
C LYS A 136 -3.63 -21.11 11.77
N LEU A 137 -4.44 -21.03 10.71
CA LEU A 137 -4.95 -19.76 10.18
C LEU A 137 -5.81 -19.04 11.21
N LEU A 138 -6.72 -19.76 11.89
CA LEU A 138 -7.57 -19.18 12.92
C LEU A 138 -6.73 -18.60 14.07
N LEU A 139 -5.77 -19.36 14.59
CA LEU A 139 -4.88 -18.89 15.65
C LEU A 139 -4.07 -17.66 15.21
N GLN A 140 -3.58 -17.66 13.97
CA GLN A 140 -2.86 -16.53 13.41
C GLN A 140 -3.75 -15.28 13.32
N TRP A 141 -4.95 -15.40 12.77
CA TRP A 141 -5.88 -14.28 12.59
C TRP A 141 -6.43 -13.77 13.92
N GLN A 142 -6.70 -14.64 14.90
CA GLN A 142 -7.07 -14.23 16.25
C GLN A 142 -5.94 -13.45 16.93
N ARG A 143 -4.69 -13.85 16.74
CA ARG A 143 -3.53 -13.10 17.22
C ARG A 143 -3.41 -11.74 16.52
N GLU A 144 -3.67 -11.68 15.23
CA GLU A 144 -3.68 -10.41 14.47
C GLU A 144 -4.75 -9.47 15.00
N ARG A 145 -5.97 -9.97 15.23
CA ARG A 145 -7.08 -9.24 15.84
C ARG A 145 -6.74 -8.76 17.24
N SER A 146 -6.18 -9.62 18.10
CA SER A 146 -5.81 -9.25 19.46
C SER A 146 -4.76 -8.14 19.48
N LEU A 147 -3.78 -8.18 18.56
CA LEU A 147 -2.75 -7.14 18.44
C LEU A 147 -3.29 -5.82 17.89
N ARG A 148 -4.30 -5.88 17.02
CA ARG A 148 -5.03 -4.71 16.52
C ARG A 148 -5.81 -4.03 17.64
N ASP A 149 -6.54 -4.81 18.44
CA ASP A 149 -7.46 -4.30 19.46
C ASP A 149 -6.71 -3.93 20.76
N ASN A 150 -5.68 -4.71 21.12
CA ASN A 150 -4.85 -4.49 22.30
C ASN A 150 -3.37 -4.80 21.99
N PRO A 151 -2.58 -3.81 21.54
CA PRO A 151 -1.18 -4.03 21.22
C PRO A 151 -0.41 -4.47 22.46
N THR A 152 0.60 -5.32 22.26
CA THR A 152 1.44 -5.84 23.36
C THR A 152 2.87 -5.34 23.25
N ILE A 153 3.53 -5.14 24.39
CA ILE A 153 4.95 -4.80 24.49
C ILE A 153 5.71 -5.88 25.26
N VAL A 154 6.85 -6.32 24.71
CA VAL A 154 7.69 -7.34 25.34
C VAL A 154 8.62 -6.67 26.35
N CYS A 155 8.60 -7.12 27.61
CA CYS A 155 9.53 -6.66 28.62
C CYS A 155 10.97 -7.02 28.22
N LYS A 156 11.89 -6.05 28.26
CA LYS A 156 13.30 -6.31 27.91
C LYS A 156 14.04 -7.18 28.93
N VAL A 157 13.56 -7.21 30.17
CA VAL A 157 14.19 -7.95 31.28
C VAL A 157 13.74 -9.40 31.30
N CYS A 158 12.44 -9.66 31.48
CA CYS A 158 11.90 -11.02 31.61
C CYS A 158 11.29 -11.60 30.33
N ARG A 159 11.20 -10.82 29.25
CA ARG A 159 10.57 -11.21 27.96
C ARG A 159 9.08 -11.55 28.01
N THR A 160 8.39 -11.26 29.12
CA THR A 160 6.94 -11.36 29.19
C THR A 160 6.27 -10.33 28.26
N GLN A 161 5.18 -10.73 27.59
CA GLN A 161 4.31 -9.82 26.83
C GLN A 161 3.36 -9.08 27.80
N ASN A 162 3.42 -7.76 27.81
CA ASN A 162 2.55 -6.90 28.61
C ASN A 162 1.60 -6.13 27.70
N VAL A 163 0.52 -5.59 28.25
CA VAL A 163 -0.43 -4.74 27.52
C VAL A 163 0.20 -3.38 27.25
N TRP A 164 -0.03 -2.82 26.05
CA TRP A 164 0.45 -1.48 25.71
C TRP A 164 -0.23 -0.42 26.58
N GLY A 165 0.57 0.44 27.22
CA GLY A 165 0.12 1.48 28.15
C GLY A 165 0.44 1.19 29.63
N GLU A 166 0.73 -0.06 30.00
CA GLU A 166 1.18 -0.41 31.36
C GLU A 166 2.57 0.18 31.68
N THR A 167 2.72 0.88 32.80
CA THR A 167 3.99 1.51 33.19
C THR A 167 5.00 0.52 33.78
N LEU A 168 4.53 -0.62 34.29
CA LEU A 168 5.32 -1.65 34.98
C LEU A 168 5.01 -3.03 34.40
N CYS A 169 6.01 -3.89 34.28
CA CYS A 169 5.78 -5.28 33.91
C CYS A 169 5.01 -6.03 34.99
N TYR A 170 3.94 -6.73 34.63
CA TYR A 170 3.14 -7.47 35.63
C TYR A 170 3.91 -8.64 36.27
N THR A 171 4.91 -9.20 35.59
CA THR A 171 5.72 -10.33 36.11
C THR A 171 6.88 -9.87 36.97
N CYS A 172 7.78 -9.03 36.44
CA CYS A 172 9.03 -8.66 37.14
C CYS A 172 8.99 -7.27 37.78
N ARG A 173 7.87 -6.53 37.65
CA ARG A 173 7.67 -5.17 38.16
C ARG A 173 8.68 -4.12 37.67
N GLN A 174 9.54 -4.45 36.71
CA GLN A 174 10.46 -3.50 36.09
C GLN A 174 9.69 -2.48 35.24
N PRO A 175 10.12 -1.20 35.19
CA PRO A 175 9.49 -0.19 34.36
C PRO A 175 9.58 -0.56 32.88
N ILE A 176 8.46 -0.44 32.18
CA ILE A 176 8.40 -0.69 30.75
C ILE A 176 8.82 0.60 30.04
N ALA A 177 10.00 0.57 29.44
CA ALA A 177 10.43 1.63 28.55
C ALA A 177 9.67 1.51 27.23
N TYR A 178 8.65 2.35 27.05
CA TYR A 178 8.02 2.53 25.76
C TYR A 178 9.06 3.09 24.79
N PRO A 179 9.23 2.48 23.60
CA PRO A 179 9.80 3.25 22.51
C PRO A 179 8.89 4.46 22.31
N ASP A 180 9.45 5.65 22.08
CA ASP A 180 8.66 6.86 21.81
C ASP A 180 7.49 6.53 20.89
N ARG A 181 6.29 7.07 21.12
CA ARG A 181 5.08 6.66 20.39
C ARG A 181 5.29 6.65 18.86
N ALA A 182 6.10 7.59 18.37
CA ALA A 182 6.62 7.65 17.00
C ALA A 182 7.42 6.41 16.56
N ALA A 183 8.26 5.84 17.42
CA ALA A 183 9.12 4.68 17.16
C ALA A 183 8.36 3.33 17.07
N TRP A 184 7.18 3.20 17.69
CA TRP A 184 6.35 1.98 17.56
C TRP A 184 5.41 2.00 16.38
N ILE A 185 4.73 3.12 16.11
CA ILE A 185 4.01 3.37 14.85
C ILE A 185 4.99 3.19 13.68
N ASN A 186 6.24 3.63 13.88
CA ASN A 186 7.32 3.30 12.97
C ASN A 186 7.46 1.78 12.78
N ARG A 187 7.57 0.96 13.82
CA ARG A 187 7.78 -0.49 13.69
C ARG A 187 6.64 -1.25 12.99
N ILE A 188 5.40 -0.90 13.34
CA ILE A 188 4.17 -1.00 12.52
C ILE A 188 4.39 -0.98 11.00
N SER A 189 4.75 0.24 10.63
CA SER A 189 5.00 0.65 9.28
C SER A 189 6.35 0.17 8.75
N VAL A 190 7.26 -0.49 9.49
CA VAL A 190 8.59 -0.91 8.96
C VAL A 190 8.46 -1.89 7.80
N CYS A 191 7.51 -2.84 7.79
CA CYS A 191 7.38 -3.76 6.64
C CYS A 191 6.86 -3.04 5.38
N ILE A 192 5.98 -2.07 5.55
CA ILE A 192 5.42 -1.25 4.46
C ILE A 192 6.44 -0.17 4.03
N ARG A 193 7.09 0.47 5.00
CA ARG A 193 8.11 1.51 4.88
C ARG A 193 9.43 0.97 4.33
N ASN A 194 9.87 -0.24 4.66
CA ASN A 194 11.11 -0.79 4.11
C ASN A 194 11.02 -0.94 2.58
N ARG A 195 9.84 -1.22 2.04
CA ARG A 195 9.62 -1.24 0.59
C ARG A 195 9.75 0.17 -0.01
N TYR A 196 9.19 1.19 0.64
CA TYR A 196 9.29 2.58 0.19
C TYR A 196 10.68 3.21 0.43
N VAL A 197 11.38 2.81 1.50
CA VAL A 197 12.75 3.20 1.82
C VAL A 197 13.74 2.55 0.87
N LEU A 198 13.51 1.29 0.48
CA LEU A 198 14.30 0.65 -0.57
C LEU A 198 14.11 1.34 -1.92
N MET A 199 12.86 1.71 -2.26
CA MET A 199 12.58 2.50 -3.46
C MET A 199 13.22 3.89 -3.40
N SER A 200 13.19 4.57 -2.25
CA SER A 200 13.81 5.90 -2.10
C SER A 200 15.34 5.84 -2.12
N LEU A 201 15.95 4.80 -1.54
CA LEU A 201 17.40 4.56 -1.63
C LEU A 201 17.85 4.23 -3.06
N LEU A 202 17.06 3.44 -3.81
CA LEU A 202 17.31 3.18 -5.23
C LEU A 202 17.23 4.47 -6.06
N VAL A 203 16.24 5.32 -5.81
CA VAL A 203 16.13 6.64 -6.45
C VAL A 203 17.31 7.54 -6.09
N MET A 204 17.76 7.54 -4.83
CA MET A 204 18.95 8.29 -4.41
C MET A 204 20.24 7.76 -5.06
N LEU A 205 20.42 6.44 -5.17
CA LEU A 205 21.57 5.82 -5.82
C LEU A 205 21.59 6.07 -7.33
N ILE A 206 20.44 5.99 -8.00
CA ILE A 206 20.29 6.31 -9.42
C ILE A 206 20.59 7.80 -9.66
N SER A 207 20.15 8.68 -8.75
CA SER A 207 20.42 10.12 -8.81
C SER A 207 21.89 10.45 -8.52
N ALA A 208 22.54 9.74 -7.58
CA ALA A 208 23.96 9.88 -7.26
C ALA A 208 24.88 9.35 -8.37
N ALA A 209 24.49 8.27 -9.05
CA ALA A 209 25.18 7.77 -10.23
C ALA A 209 25.11 8.77 -11.41
N ALA A 210 23.99 9.49 -11.54
CA ALA A 210 23.85 10.56 -12.53
C ALA A 210 24.72 11.80 -12.23
N LEU A 211 24.99 12.09 -10.94
CA LEU A 211 25.89 13.17 -10.49
C LEU A 211 27.36 12.92 -10.84
N PHE A 212 27.81 11.65 -10.89
CA PHE A 212 29.19 11.31 -11.25
C PHE A 212 29.46 11.38 -12.77
N LEU A 213 28.40 11.40 -13.58
CA LEU A 213 28.49 11.38 -15.04
C LEU A 213 28.31 12.77 -15.68
N LEU A 214 28.04 13.84 -14.90
CA LEU A 214 27.70 15.17 -15.41
C LEU A 214 28.43 16.32 -14.66
N PRO A 215 28.76 17.44 -15.33
CA PRO A 215 29.64 18.48 -14.78
C PRO A 215 29.04 19.35 -13.67
N VAL A 216 29.93 19.80 -12.77
CA VAL A 216 29.72 20.30 -11.38
C VAL A 216 28.75 21.48 -11.20
N TYR A 217 28.55 22.32 -12.22
CA TYR A 217 27.72 23.53 -12.10
C TYR A 217 26.20 23.27 -12.08
N GLN A 218 25.76 22.03 -12.34
CA GLN A 218 24.34 21.64 -12.34
C GLN A 218 23.88 20.99 -11.01
N ALA A 219 24.79 20.74 -10.06
CA ALA A 219 24.49 20.00 -8.82
C ALA A 219 23.76 20.84 -7.75
N ALA A 220 23.98 22.15 -7.69
CA ALA A 220 23.43 23.01 -6.62
C ALA A 220 21.90 23.19 -6.70
N ALA A 221 21.35 23.31 -7.91
CA ALA A 221 19.90 23.44 -8.12
C ALA A 221 19.16 22.14 -7.80
N PHE A 222 19.77 20.99 -8.11
CA PHE A 222 19.23 19.67 -7.80
C PHE A 222 19.16 19.43 -6.28
N ILE A 223 20.22 19.80 -5.54
CA ILE A 223 20.25 19.71 -4.08
C ILE A 223 19.13 20.56 -3.46
N MET A 224 18.89 21.77 -3.97
CA MET A 224 17.84 22.65 -3.47
C MET A 224 16.42 22.10 -3.72
N CYS A 225 16.16 21.52 -4.89
CA CYS A 225 14.87 20.88 -5.20
C CYS A 225 14.63 19.62 -4.35
N CYS A 226 15.65 18.81 -4.11
CA CYS A 226 15.55 17.64 -3.24
C CYS A 226 15.28 18.02 -1.77
N LEU A 227 15.89 19.12 -1.28
CA LEU A 227 15.62 19.64 0.06
C LEU A 227 14.19 20.14 0.20
N LEU A 228 13.66 20.86 -0.81
CA LEU A 228 12.27 21.33 -0.81
C LEU A 228 11.26 20.18 -0.89
N ALA A 229 11.55 19.15 -1.70
CA ALA A 229 10.72 17.95 -1.76
C ALA A 229 10.74 17.15 -0.44
N ALA A 230 11.89 17.09 0.23
CA ALA A 230 12.01 16.46 1.55
C ALA A 230 11.23 17.24 2.61
N ILE A 231 11.28 18.57 2.59
CA ILE A 231 10.50 19.42 3.50
C ILE A 231 8.99 19.25 3.25
N GLY A 232 8.56 19.25 1.99
CA GLY A 232 7.15 18.99 1.63
C GLY A 232 6.66 17.61 2.08
N TRP A 233 7.52 16.60 1.98
CA TRP A 233 7.23 15.24 2.45
C TRP A 233 7.12 15.16 3.98
N ILE A 234 7.96 15.89 4.72
CA ILE A 234 7.89 15.98 6.19
C ILE A 234 6.57 16.63 6.63
N ILE A 235 6.13 17.68 5.95
CA ILE A 235 4.87 18.39 6.24
C ILE A 235 3.63 17.51 5.96
N LEU A 236 3.68 16.71 4.89
CA LEU A 236 2.62 15.75 4.53
C LEU A 236 2.52 14.57 5.52
N ILE A 237 3.66 14.11 6.06
CA ILE A 237 3.67 13.10 7.13
C ILE A 237 3.08 13.67 8.42
N SER A 238 3.46 14.90 8.80
CA SER A 238 2.97 15.52 10.05
C SER A 238 1.49 15.91 10.02
N SER A 239 0.89 16.07 8.83
CA SER A 239 -0.54 16.41 8.68
C SER A 239 -1.47 15.20 8.63
N GLY A 240 -0.93 13.98 8.49
CA GLY A 240 -1.67 12.72 8.58
C GLY A 240 -1.76 12.12 9.99
N GLU A 241 -1.29 12.83 11.01
CA GLU A 241 -1.31 12.41 12.43
C GLU A 241 -2.48 13.00 13.25
N ASN A 242 -3.42 13.72 12.60
CA ASN A 242 -4.67 14.18 13.21
C ASN A 242 -5.87 13.29 12.85
#